data_AF-A0A382MHQ9-F1
#
_entry.id   AF-A0A382MHQ9-F1
#
_cell.length_a   1.000
_cell.length_b   1.000
_cell.length_c   1.000
_cell.angle_alpha   90.00
_cell.angle_beta   90.00
_cell.angle_gamma   90.00
#
_symmetry.space_group_name_H-M   'P 1'
#
loop_
_entity.id
_entity.type
_entity.pdbx_description
1 polymer ?
#
loop_
_entity_poly.entity_id
_entity_poly.type
_entity_poly.pdbx_seq_one_letter_code
_entity_poly.pdbx_strand_id
1 'polypeptide(L)'
;MLPQFLPMRHPFRWQFGRIFHIKPRKHLPPGSSAHLQRGLSTRLPVIRLALSNTYNQERSIPELLVTHIQPKAFLFDMDDTILNYDSVADPSWRQVCETVTPGITGLETEVLFTALKTKSQWFWSDPDRHLRGRLNMLVTRMEIVSLALKELDITDPELTREISISYERIRTESITPRPGAIETLRRLRDDGFKLGMITNGSSEPQREKIDRFGLEPLFDSILIEGEFGIGKPNRSVFQHSLDVLG
;
A
#
# COMPACT_ATOMS: atom_id res chain seq x y z
N MET A 1 -34.03 -35.96 31.30
CA MET A 1 -33.90 -34.58 31.81
C MET A 1 -32.62 -34.01 31.19
N LEU A 2 -32.74 -33.28 30.08
CA LEU A 2 -31.62 -32.68 29.33
C LEU A 2 -31.52 -31.21 29.72
N PRO A 3 -30.33 -30.65 30.02
CA PRO A 3 -30.21 -29.22 30.28
C PRO A 3 -30.17 -28.43 28.97
N GLN A 4 -30.99 -27.39 28.91
CA GLN A 4 -31.04 -26.39 27.83
C GLN A 4 -29.82 -25.47 27.93
N PHE A 5 -29.04 -25.37 26.85
CA PHE A 5 -28.03 -24.32 26.68
C PHE A 5 -28.68 -23.08 26.04
N LEU A 6 -28.71 -21.97 26.79
CA LEU A 6 -28.99 -20.63 26.27
C LEU A 6 -27.74 -20.05 25.60
N PRO A 7 -27.81 -19.49 24.38
CA PRO A 7 -26.69 -18.75 23.83
C PRO A 7 -26.66 -17.32 24.40
N MET A 8 -25.59 -16.98 25.13
CA MET A 8 -25.27 -15.61 25.49
C MET A 8 -24.93 -14.82 24.21
N ARG A 9 -25.81 -13.91 23.81
CA ARG A 9 -25.50 -12.86 22.84
C ARG A 9 -24.85 -11.69 23.58
N HIS A 10 -23.53 -11.58 23.55
CA HIS A 10 -22.84 -10.32 23.85
C HIS A 10 -22.67 -9.51 22.56
N PRO A 11 -23.20 -8.28 22.46
CA PRO A 11 -22.86 -7.39 21.36
C PRO A 11 -21.46 -6.81 21.61
N PHE A 12 -20.45 -7.30 20.88
CA PHE A 12 -19.14 -6.67 20.86
C PHE A 12 -19.24 -5.33 20.11
N ARG A 13 -18.89 -4.24 20.81
CA ARG A 13 -18.73 -2.90 20.21
C ARG A 13 -17.45 -2.88 19.38
N TRP A 14 -17.60 -2.71 18.06
CA TRP A 14 -16.48 -2.37 17.19
C TRP A 14 -16.01 -0.94 17.47
N GLN A 15 -14.91 -0.78 18.22
CA GLN A 15 -14.18 0.48 18.22
C GLN A 15 -13.32 0.56 16.97
N PHE A 16 -13.84 1.20 15.93
CA PHE A 16 -13.04 1.55 14.76
C PHE A 16 -12.00 2.62 15.16
N GLY A 17 -10.79 2.18 15.47
CA GLY A 17 -9.62 3.04 15.41
C GLY A 17 -9.43 3.46 13.95
N ARG A 18 -9.60 4.75 13.67
CA ARG A 18 -9.29 5.32 12.34
C ARG A 18 -7.80 5.18 12.09
N ILE A 19 -7.37 4.15 11.36
CA ILE A 19 -6.04 4.12 10.77
C ILE A 19 -6.15 4.70 9.36
N PHE A 20 -6.20 6.02 9.27
CA PHE A 20 -5.80 6.71 8.05
C PHE A 20 -4.30 6.96 8.17
N HIS A 21 -3.47 6.11 7.55
CA HIS A 21 -2.06 6.46 7.38
C HIS A 21 -1.92 7.35 6.15
N ILE A 22 -2.16 8.65 6.34
CA ILE A 22 -1.79 9.67 5.36
C ILE A 22 -0.28 9.86 5.51
N LYS A 23 0.53 9.41 4.55
CA LYS A 23 1.96 9.76 4.49
C LYS A 23 2.09 11.29 4.54
N PRO A 24 2.88 11.88 5.46
CA PRO A 24 3.09 13.32 5.47
C PRO A 24 3.76 13.76 4.16
N ARG A 25 3.26 14.83 3.55
CA ARG A 25 3.96 15.52 2.46
C ARG A 25 5.33 15.96 2.98
N LYS A 26 6.41 15.53 2.32
CA LYS A 26 7.75 16.08 2.55
C LYS A 26 7.71 17.58 2.27
N HIS A 27 8.23 18.38 3.19
CA HIS A 27 8.30 19.83 3.08
C HIS A 27 9.02 20.26 1.80
N LEU A 28 8.35 21.03 0.95
CA LEU A 28 8.99 21.91 -0.02
C LEU A 28 9.45 23.18 0.72
N PRO A 29 10.65 23.72 0.43
CA PRO A 29 11.15 24.94 1.06
C PRO A 29 10.31 26.17 0.65
N PRO A 30 10.16 27.18 1.52
CA PRO A 30 9.33 28.34 1.24
C PRO A 30 10.07 29.34 0.34
N GLY A 31 9.47 29.68 -0.81
CA GLY A 31 9.95 30.78 -1.65
C GLY A 31 9.37 30.78 -3.07
N SER A 32 8.15 31.27 -3.24
CA SER A 32 7.73 32.10 -4.39
C SER A 32 6.24 32.40 -4.32
N SER A 33 5.95 33.69 -4.16
CA SER A 33 4.64 34.32 -4.21
C SER A 33 4.21 34.48 -5.67
N ALA A 34 3.00 34.02 -6.02
CA ALA A 34 2.28 34.50 -7.18
C ALA A 34 0.76 34.43 -6.95
N HIS A 35 0.13 35.60 -7.08
CA HIS A 35 -1.30 35.82 -7.05
C HIS A 35 -2.01 35.11 -8.22
N LEU A 36 -3.20 34.55 -7.98
CA LEU A 36 -4.30 34.58 -8.95
C LEU A 36 -5.66 34.31 -8.29
N GLN A 37 -6.67 34.97 -8.85
CA GLN A 37 -7.97 35.29 -8.27
C GLN A 37 -9.02 34.15 -8.38
N ARG A 38 -9.94 34.20 -7.40
CA ARG A 38 -11.36 33.78 -7.32
C ARG A 38 -12.00 33.02 -8.50
N GLY A 39 -12.65 31.90 -8.16
CA GLY A 39 -13.75 31.28 -8.89
C GLY A 39 -14.60 30.37 -7.99
N LEU A 40 -15.89 30.70 -7.89
CA LEU A 40 -17.04 30.08 -7.20
C LEU A 40 -17.06 28.53 -7.21
N SER A 41 -17.28 27.80 -6.10
CA SER A 41 -18.56 27.51 -5.41
C SER A 41 -19.00 26.06 -5.58
N THR A 42 -18.71 25.22 -4.58
CA THR A 42 -19.63 24.21 -4.00
C THR A 42 -19.04 23.78 -2.66
N ARG A 43 -19.56 24.34 -1.56
CA ARG A 43 -19.15 23.99 -0.20
C ARG A 43 -19.78 22.65 0.18
N LEU A 44 -18.98 21.59 0.24
CA LEU A 44 -19.26 20.45 1.12
C LEU A 44 -18.99 20.89 2.57
N PRO A 45 -19.79 20.49 3.56
CA PRO A 45 -19.60 20.94 4.94
C PRO A 45 -18.33 20.33 5.52
N VAL A 46 -17.26 21.13 5.59
CA VAL A 46 -16.11 20.83 6.43
C VAL A 46 -16.52 21.15 7.87
N ILE A 47 -16.85 20.12 8.65
CA ILE A 47 -17.04 20.26 10.10
C ILE A 47 -15.67 20.57 10.71
N ARG A 48 -15.43 21.84 11.02
CA ARG A 48 -14.27 22.31 11.76
C ARG A 48 -14.66 22.31 13.25
N LEU A 49 -14.26 21.27 14.00
CA LEU A 49 -14.38 21.31 15.45
C LEU A 49 -13.28 22.22 16.01
N ALA A 50 -13.67 23.44 16.39
CA ALA A 50 -12.87 24.29 17.24
C ALA A 50 -12.94 23.71 18.67
N LEU A 51 -11.81 23.30 19.22
CA LEU A 51 -11.70 23.01 20.65
C LEU A 51 -11.53 24.35 21.38
N SER A 52 -12.64 24.98 21.77
CA SER A 52 -12.62 26.01 22.81
C SER A 52 -12.93 25.35 24.15
N ASN A 53 -11.89 25.28 24.97
CA ASN A 53 -11.96 24.83 26.36
C ASN A 53 -12.66 25.91 27.20
N THR A 54 -13.97 25.80 27.39
CA THR A 54 -14.70 26.56 28.43
C THR A 54 -15.87 25.75 28.99
N TYR A 55 -15.61 25.18 30.16
CA TYR A 55 -16.43 25.26 31.39
C TYR A 55 -17.93 24.91 31.34
N ASN A 56 -18.25 23.76 31.98
CA ASN A 56 -19.38 23.52 32.87
C ASN A 56 -20.68 24.32 32.63
N GLN A 57 -21.60 23.76 31.86
CA GLN A 57 -23.03 23.76 32.16
C GLN A 57 -23.64 22.47 31.61
N GLU A 58 -24.40 21.78 32.47
CA GLU A 58 -25.25 20.64 32.13
C GLU A 58 -26.30 21.06 31.09
N ARG A 59 -25.92 20.96 29.81
CA ARG A 59 -26.87 20.85 28.72
C ARG A 59 -26.83 19.41 28.26
N SER A 60 -27.95 18.72 28.42
CA SER A 60 -28.21 17.42 27.85
C SER A 60 -27.85 17.50 26.36
N ILE A 61 -26.68 16.98 25.99
CA ILE A 61 -26.32 16.80 24.59
C ILE A 61 -27.38 15.82 24.08
N PRO A 62 -28.19 16.18 23.07
CA PRO A 62 -29.08 15.22 22.45
C PRO A 62 -28.18 14.05 22.04
N GLU A 63 -28.52 12.82 22.45
CA GLU A 63 -27.91 11.62 21.88
C GLU A 63 -28.09 11.75 20.37
N LEU A 64 -27.03 12.24 19.70
CA LEU A 64 -26.89 12.16 18.27
C LEU A 64 -27.02 10.68 18.01
N LEU A 65 -28.16 10.27 17.45
CA LEU A 65 -28.36 8.97 16.86
C LEU A 65 -27.23 8.79 15.85
N VAL A 66 -26.10 8.26 16.32
CA VAL A 66 -25.07 7.69 15.48
C VAL A 66 -25.76 6.46 14.93
N THR A 67 -26.46 6.62 13.81
CA THR A 67 -26.86 5.48 12.99
C THR A 67 -25.57 4.75 12.68
N HIS A 68 -25.36 3.60 13.31
CA HIS A 68 -24.25 2.72 13.00
C HIS A 68 -24.51 2.15 11.61
N ILE A 69 -24.11 2.90 10.58
CA ILE A 69 -24.11 2.41 9.21
C ILE A 69 -23.05 1.32 9.16
N GLN A 70 -23.49 0.06 9.14
CA GLN A 70 -22.58 -1.04 8.85
C GLN A 70 -22.24 -1.00 7.36
N PRO A 71 -20.96 -1.08 6.99
CA PRO A 71 -20.57 -1.17 5.60
C PRO A 71 -21.13 -2.47 5.01
N LYS A 72 -21.60 -2.41 3.76
CA LYS A 72 -22.02 -3.62 3.03
C LYS A 72 -20.83 -4.42 2.48
N ALA A 73 -19.74 -3.71 2.19
CA ALA A 73 -18.54 -4.27 1.59
C ALA A 73 -17.28 -3.56 2.09
N PHE A 74 -16.14 -4.24 1.98
CA PHE A 74 -14.81 -3.69 2.23
C PHE A 74 -13.94 -3.81 0.99
N LEU A 75 -13.21 -2.73 0.68
CA LEU A 75 -12.20 -2.72 -0.37
C LEU A 75 -10.82 -2.74 0.28
N PHE A 76 -9.98 -3.68 -0.13
CA PHE A 76 -8.63 -3.88 0.38
C PHE A 76 -7.58 -3.60 -0.69
N ASP A 77 -6.49 -2.99 -0.26
CA ASP A 77 -5.22 -3.07 -0.99
C ASP A 77 -4.54 -4.41 -0.70
N MET A 78 -3.57 -4.79 -1.53
CA MET A 78 -2.77 -6.01 -1.34
C MET A 78 -1.41 -5.71 -0.70
N ASP A 79 -0.53 -4.99 -1.41
CA ASP A 79 0.83 -4.73 -0.96
C ASP A 79 0.83 -3.76 0.25
N ASP A 80 1.60 -4.11 1.27
CA ASP A 80 1.68 -3.44 2.59
C ASP A 80 0.37 -3.31 3.37
N THR A 81 -0.66 -4.05 2.94
CA THR A 81 -1.95 -4.20 3.64
C THR A 81 -2.19 -5.66 4.02
N ILE A 82 -2.20 -6.55 3.03
CA ILE A 82 -2.34 -8.00 3.21
C ILE A 82 -0.97 -8.67 3.18
N LEU A 83 -0.10 -8.27 2.26
CA LEU A 83 1.25 -8.80 2.09
C LEU A 83 2.29 -7.78 2.56
N ASN A 84 3.45 -8.25 3.02
CA ASN A 84 4.57 -7.36 3.30
C ASN A 84 5.37 -7.11 2.01
N TYR A 85 5.51 -5.86 1.58
CA TYR A 85 6.14 -5.56 0.29
C TYR A 85 7.25 -4.53 0.44
N ASP A 86 7.00 -3.44 1.14
CA ASP A 86 8.01 -2.42 1.44
C ASP A 86 9.03 -2.94 2.45
N SER A 87 8.61 -3.69 3.48
CA SER A 87 9.51 -4.13 4.55
C SER A 87 10.57 -5.13 4.10
N VAL A 88 10.34 -5.84 2.99
CA VAL A 88 11.29 -6.82 2.44
C VAL A 88 12.29 -6.17 1.48
N ALA A 89 12.05 -4.94 1.03
CA ALA A 89 12.86 -4.29 0.00
C ALA A 89 14.33 -4.06 0.41
N ASP A 90 14.58 -3.50 1.59
CA ASP A 90 15.93 -3.24 2.09
C ASP A 90 16.72 -4.54 2.36
N PRO A 91 16.15 -5.55 3.06
CA PRO A 91 16.78 -6.86 3.21
C PRO A 91 17.16 -7.52 1.88
N SER A 92 16.29 -7.47 0.87
CA SER A 92 16.60 -8.03 -0.44
C SER A 92 17.75 -7.32 -1.15
N TRP A 93 17.82 -5.98 -1.05
CA TRP A 93 18.97 -5.24 -1.60
C TRP A 93 20.27 -5.63 -0.92
N ARG A 94 20.26 -5.71 0.41
CA ARG A 94 21.41 -6.10 1.21
C ARG A 94 21.93 -7.48 0.83
N GLN A 95 21.02 -8.46 0.73
CA GLN A 95 21.39 -9.82 0.35
C GLN A 95 22.02 -9.88 -1.06
N VAL A 96 21.48 -9.12 -2.02
CA VAL A 96 22.11 -9.02 -3.35
C VAL A 96 23.51 -8.42 -3.25
N CYS A 97 23.68 -7.33 -2.49
CA CYS A 97 24.99 -6.70 -2.31
C CYS A 97 26.00 -7.69 -1.71
N GLU A 98 25.64 -8.39 -0.65
CA GLU A 98 26.48 -9.41 0.02
C GLU A 98 26.88 -10.55 -0.94
N THR A 99 26.06 -10.83 -1.94
CA THR A 99 26.33 -11.87 -2.95
C THR A 99 27.31 -11.38 -4.02
N VAL A 100 27.15 -10.14 -4.51
CA VAL A 100 27.89 -9.65 -5.69
C VAL A 100 29.21 -8.95 -5.35
N THR A 101 29.31 -8.25 -4.22
CA THR A 101 30.49 -7.45 -3.89
C THR A 101 31.78 -8.27 -3.70
N PRO A 102 31.78 -9.53 -3.21
CA PRO A 102 33.02 -10.32 -3.10
C PRO A 102 33.71 -10.57 -4.45
N GLY A 103 32.97 -10.51 -5.56
CA GLY A 103 33.50 -10.65 -6.92
C GLY A 103 34.06 -9.36 -7.53
N ILE A 104 33.94 -8.22 -6.84
CA ILE A 104 34.26 -6.89 -7.39
C ILE A 104 35.33 -6.24 -6.52
N THR A 105 36.54 -6.11 -7.07
CA THR A 105 37.69 -5.54 -6.35
C THR A 105 37.41 -4.10 -5.90
N GLY A 106 37.55 -3.85 -4.59
CA GLY A 106 37.42 -2.51 -4.02
C GLY A 106 35.99 -2.01 -3.79
N LEU A 107 34.97 -2.84 -4.03
CA LEU A 107 33.58 -2.49 -3.78
C LEU A 107 33.10 -3.06 -2.43
N GLU A 108 32.78 -2.17 -1.50
CA GLU A 108 32.21 -2.54 -0.20
C GLU A 108 30.69 -2.73 -0.25
N THR A 109 30.18 -3.73 0.48
CA THR A 109 28.74 -4.05 0.54
C THR A 109 27.88 -2.86 0.95
N GLU A 110 28.28 -2.11 1.98
CA GLU A 110 27.51 -0.96 2.47
C GLU A 110 27.50 0.20 1.46
N VAL A 111 28.57 0.35 0.67
CA VAL A 111 28.66 1.39 -0.37
C VAL A 111 27.65 1.07 -1.47
N LEU A 112 27.64 -0.16 -1.99
CA LEU A 112 26.68 -0.60 -3.00
C LEU A 112 25.23 -0.51 -2.48
N PHE A 113 24.98 -1.02 -1.27
CA PHE A 113 23.66 -0.99 -0.65
C PHE A 113 23.13 0.44 -0.51
N THR A 114 23.97 1.37 -0.04
CA THR A 114 23.59 2.78 0.13
C THR A 114 23.25 3.45 -1.19
N ALA A 115 24.05 3.20 -2.25
CA ALA A 115 23.78 3.72 -3.59
C ALA A 115 22.44 3.19 -4.15
N LEU A 116 22.22 1.87 -4.08
CA LEU A 116 20.97 1.24 -4.54
C LEU A 116 19.74 1.75 -3.79
N LYS A 117 19.83 1.83 -2.46
CA LYS A 117 18.75 2.35 -1.61
C LYS A 117 18.43 3.80 -1.96
N THR A 118 19.45 4.64 -2.10
CA THR A 118 19.29 6.06 -2.43
C THR A 118 18.62 6.24 -3.80
N LYS A 119 19.07 5.50 -4.82
CA LYS A 119 18.46 5.55 -6.16
C LYS A 119 17.06 4.98 -6.22
N SER A 120 16.80 3.89 -5.50
CA SER A 120 15.45 3.36 -5.35
C SER A 120 14.52 4.41 -4.73
N GLN A 121 14.91 5.02 -3.62
CA GLN A 121 14.12 6.07 -2.96
C GLN A 121 13.88 7.29 -3.87
N TRP A 122 14.90 7.73 -4.59
CA TRP A 122 14.78 8.81 -5.57
C TRP A 122 13.79 8.45 -6.69
N PHE A 123 13.87 7.22 -7.23
CA PHE A 123 12.97 6.77 -8.29
C PHE A 123 11.52 6.78 -7.82
N TRP A 124 11.22 6.09 -6.71
CA TRP A 124 9.85 5.91 -6.22
C TRP A 124 9.26 7.14 -5.53
N SER A 125 10.04 8.20 -5.28
CA SER A 125 9.53 9.44 -4.67
C SER A 125 8.78 10.36 -5.64
N ASP A 126 8.90 10.11 -6.94
CA ASP A 126 8.30 10.91 -7.99
C ASP A 126 7.07 10.22 -8.58
N PRO A 127 5.90 10.89 -8.63
CA PRO A 127 4.66 10.26 -9.07
C PRO A 127 4.70 9.68 -10.48
N ASP A 128 5.39 10.33 -11.42
CA ASP A 128 5.43 9.90 -12.82
C ASP A 128 6.34 8.69 -12.98
N ARG A 129 7.52 8.72 -12.34
CA ARG A 129 8.40 7.55 -12.25
C ARG A 129 7.71 6.38 -11.56
N HIS A 130 6.98 6.65 -10.49
CA HIS A 130 6.26 5.61 -9.75
C HIS A 130 5.13 4.98 -10.56
N LEU A 131 4.40 5.77 -11.34
CA LEU A 131 3.34 5.28 -12.24
C LEU A 131 3.92 4.40 -13.35
N ARG A 132 4.92 4.88 -14.09
CA ARG A 132 5.53 4.08 -15.16
C ARG A 132 6.21 2.83 -14.60
N GLY A 133 6.89 2.97 -13.45
CA GLY A 133 7.78 1.94 -12.97
C GLY A 133 7.06 0.74 -12.38
N ARG A 134 5.93 0.97 -11.69
CA ARG A 134 5.13 -0.13 -11.11
C ARG A 134 4.46 -1.03 -12.15
N LEU A 135 4.39 -0.59 -13.42
CA LEU A 135 3.88 -1.37 -14.54
C LEU A 135 4.96 -2.12 -15.30
N ASN A 136 6.25 -1.82 -15.04
CA ASN A 136 7.38 -2.50 -15.66
C ASN A 136 8.55 -2.59 -14.67
N MET A 137 8.44 -3.56 -13.75
CA MET A 137 9.37 -3.70 -12.63
C MET A 137 10.79 -4.02 -13.08
N LEU A 138 10.98 -4.95 -14.02
CA LEU A 138 12.33 -5.34 -14.48
C LEU A 138 13.09 -4.15 -15.08
N VAL A 139 12.47 -3.41 -16.02
CA VAL A 139 13.09 -2.22 -16.61
C VAL A 139 13.39 -1.17 -15.54
N THR A 140 12.47 -0.99 -14.59
CA THR A 140 12.66 -0.07 -13.47
C THR A 140 13.84 -0.46 -12.57
N ARG A 141 14.00 -1.76 -12.27
CA ARG A 141 15.14 -2.25 -11.50
C ARG A 141 16.45 -2.02 -12.25
N MET A 142 16.49 -2.33 -13.54
CA MET A 142 17.66 -2.06 -14.37
C MET A 142 18.04 -0.58 -14.39
N GLU A 143 17.07 0.33 -14.49
CA GLU A 143 17.31 1.78 -14.42
C GLU A 143 17.88 2.20 -13.05
N ILE A 144 17.26 1.76 -11.95
CA ILE A 144 17.71 2.08 -10.58
C ILE A 144 19.14 1.57 -10.36
N VAL A 145 19.41 0.32 -10.73
CA VAL A 145 20.72 -0.31 -10.55
C VAL A 145 21.77 0.38 -11.41
N SER A 146 21.47 0.65 -12.69
CA SER A 146 22.39 1.36 -13.59
C SER A 146 22.76 2.74 -13.04
N LEU A 147 21.79 3.49 -12.53
CA LEU A 147 22.03 4.80 -11.91
C LEU A 147 22.87 4.70 -10.63
N ALA A 148 22.69 3.64 -9.84
CA ALA A 148 23.45 3.43 -8.61
C ALA A 148 24.91 3.04 -8.93
N LEU A 149 25.12 2.11 -9.86
CA LEU A 149 26.46 1.71 -10.28
C LEU A 149 27.22 2.86 -10.93
N LYS A 150 26.54 3.69 -11.74
CA LYS A 150 27.15 4.88 -12.34
C LYS A 150 27.65 5.89 -11.32
N GLU A 151 26.99 6.04 -10.17
CA GLU A 151 27.48 6.89 -9.07
C GLU A 151 28.76 6.37 -8.41
N LEU A 152 29.04 5.08 -8.60
CA LEU A 152 30.24 4.41 -8.09
C LEU A 152 31.30 4.25 -9.20
N ASP A 153 31.16 4.98 -10.30
CA ASP A 153 32.00 4.88 -11.50
C ASP A 153 32.05 3.47 -12.12
N ILE A 154 31.02 2.65 -11.89
CA ILE A 154 30.86 1.31 -12.47
C ILE A 154 29.88 1.37 -13.64
N THR A 155 30.35 0.99 -14.83
CA THR A 155 29.51 0.82 -16.02
C THR A 155 29.62 -0.60 -16.54
N ASP A 156 28.75 -1.48 -16.03
CA ASP A 156 28.69 -2.89 -16.40
C ASP A 156 27.23 -3.32 -16.61
N PRO A 157 26.79 -3.51 -17.88
CA PRO A 157 25.44 -3.94 -18.20
C PRO A 157 25.08 -5.33 -17.67
N GLU A 158 26.03 -6.26 -17.61
CA GLU A 158 25.78 -7.62 -17.12
C GLU A 158 25.61 -7.61 -15.61
N LEU A 159 26.45 -6.89 -14.88
CA LEU A 159 26.28 -6.69 -13.44
C LEU A 159 24.95 -5.97 -13.13
N THR A 160 24.58 -4.98 -13.94
CA THR A 160 23.29 -4.29 -13.82
C THR A 160 22.13 -5.28 -13.92
N ARG A 161 22.18 -6.17 -14.92
CA ARG A 161 21.16 -7.19 -15.16
C ARG A 161 21.14 -8.23 -14.03
N GLU A 162 22.31 -8.70 -13.60
CA GLU A 162 22.46 -9.69 -12.52
C GLU A 162 21.85 -9.19 -11.21
N ILE A 163 22.23 -7.98 -10.77
CA ILE A 163 21.71 -7.36 -9.55
C ILE A 163 20.19 -7.18 -9.66
N SER A 164 19.69 -6.73 -10.81
CA SER A 164 18.26 -6.47 -11.02
C SER A 164 17.42 -7.75 -10.93
N ILE A 165 17.84 -8.83 -11.62
CA ILE A 165 17.14 -10.12 -11.60
C ILE A 165 17.24 -10.76 -10.22
N SER A 166 18.42 -10.74 -9.61
CA SER A 166 18.63 -11.32 -8.28
C SER A 166 17.79 -10.62 -7.23
N TYR A 167 17.70 -9.30 -7.29
CA TYR A 167 16.84 -8.52 -6.40
C TYR A 167 15.36 -8.88 -6.57
N GLU A 168 14.86 -8.93 -7.80
CA GLU A 168 13.46 -9.25 -8.06
C GLU A 168 13.09 -10.63 -7.54
N ARG A 169 13.97 -11.62 -7.78
CA ARG A 169 13.80 -12.99 -7.29
C ARG A 169 13.79 -13.04 -5.75
N ILE A 170 14.84 -12.54 -5.10
CA ILE A 170 14.97 -12.55 -3.63
C ILE A 170 13.79 -11.83 -2.99
N ARG A 171 13.39 -10.69 -3.55
CA ARG A 171 12.30 -9.90 -3.03
C ARG A 171 10.98 -10.62 -3.15
N THR A 172 10.68 -11.19 -4.31
CA THR A 172 9.44 -11.96 -4.54
C THR A 172 9.37 -13.13 -3.57
N GLU A 173 10.45 -13.92 -3.44
CA GLU A 173 10.54 -15.04 -2.50
C GLU A 173 10.30 -14.61 -1.03
N SER A 174 10.77 -13.41 -0.66
CA SER A 174 10.69 -12.88 0.71
C SER A 174 9.30 -12.37 1.13
N ILE A 175 8.37 -12.18 0.18
CA ILE A 175 7.01 -11.73 0.48
C ILE A 175 6.27 -12.81 1.29
N THR A 176 5.54 -12.37 2.31
CA THR A 176 4.70 -13.17 3.19
C THR A 176 3.45 -12.37 3.60
N PRO A 177 2.36 -13.04 4.02
CA PRO A 177 1.21 -12.34 4.58
C PRO A 177 1.55 -11.62 5.87
N ARG A 178 0.97 -10.44 6.07
CA ARG A 178 1.07 -9.69 7.33
C ARG A 178 0.34 -10.48 8.45
N PRO A 179 0.84 -10.44 9.69
CA PRO A 179 0.22 -11.14 10.81
C PRO A 179 -1.27 -10.79 10.95
N GLY A 180 -2.12 -11.82 10.97
CA GLY A 180 -3.57 -11.69 11.13
C GLY A 180 -4.33 -11.19 9.89
N ALA A 181 -3.67 -10.86 8.77
CA ALA A 181 -4.36 -10.35 7.58
C ALA A 181 -5.33 -11.38 6.99
N ILE A 182 -4.85 -12.61 6.75
CA ILE A 182 -5.67 -13.68 6.19
C ILE A 182 -6.83 -14.07 7.13
N GLU A 183 -6.56 -14.16 8.42
CA GLU A 183 -7.57 -14.45 9.43
C GLU A 183 -8.67 -13.38 9.46
N THR A 184 -8.27 -12.11 9.36
CA THR A 184 -9.22 -10.98 9.30
C THR A 184 -10.11 -11.07 8.08
N LEU A 185 -9.54 -11.38 6.90
CA LEU A 185 -10.32 -11.55 5.67
C LEU A 185 -11.32 -12.71 5.78
N ARG A 186 -10.91 -13.84 6.35
CA ARG A 186 -11.81 -14.99 6.59
C ARG A 186 -12.95 -14.61 7.52
N ARG A 187 -12.64 -13.99 8.65
CA ARG A 187 -13.65 -13.56 9.62
C ARG A 187 -14.65 -12.58 9.02
N LEU A 188 -14.20 -11.60 8.23
CA LEU A 188 -15.11 -10.66 7.57
C LEU A 188 -16.05 -11.37 6.60
N ARG A 189 -15.58 -12.40 5.89
CA ARG A 189 -16.45 -13.23 5.05
C ARG A 189 -17.43 -14.06 5.87
N ASP A 190 -16.97 -14.66 6.96
CA ASP A 190 -17.81 -15.46 7.86
C ASP A 190 -18.91 -14.62 8.50
N ASP A 191 -18.62 -13.34 8.77
CA ASP A 191 -19.58 -12.32 9.23
C ASP A 191 -20.52 -11.83 8.10
N GLY A 192 -20.36 -12.31 6.87
CA GLY A 192 -21.24 -12.05 5.72
C GLY A 192 -20.90 -10.81 4.89
N PHE A 193 -19.73 -10.19 5.10
CA PHE A 193 -19.33 -9.02 4.32
C PHE A 193 -18.79 -9.38 2.94
N LYS A 194 -19.07 -8.51 1.96
CA LYS A 194 -18.49 -8.57 0.62
C LYS A 194 -17.09 -7.97 0.58
N LEU A 195 -16.14 -8.65 -0.05
CA LEU A 195 -14.74 -8.23 -0.08
C LEU A 195 -14.27 -7.97 -1.51
N GLY A 196 -13.76 -6.77 -1.77
CA GLY A 196 -13.07 -6.41 -3.01
C GLY A 196 -11.57 -6.18 -2.78
N MET A 197 -10.72 -6.61 -3.71
CA MET A 197 -9.30 -6.24 -3.76
C MET A 197 -9.07 -5.24 -4.89
N ILE A 198 -8.37 -4.15 -4.61
CA ILE A 198 -7.92 -3.19 -5.62
C ILE A 198 -6.42 -2.97 -5.45
N THR A 199 -5.63 -3.41 -6.42
CA THR A 199 -4.17 -3.35 -6.37
C THR A 199 -3.56 -2.69 -7.62
N ASN A 200 -2.49 -1.92 -7.41
CA ASN A 200 -1.73 -1.28 -8.47
C ASN A 200 -0.51 -2.13 -8.83
N GLY A 201 -0.07 -2.06 -10.08
CA GLY A 201 1.01 -2.90 -10.60
C GLY A 201 0.62 -3.67 -11.86
N SER A 202 1.61 -4.32 -12.47
CA SER A 202 1.40 -5.19 -13.65
C SER A 202 0.59 -6.45 -13.30
N SER A 203 -0.12 -7.01 -14.28
CA SER A 203 -1.02 -8.16 -14.09
C SER A 203 -0.30 -9.39 -13.52
N GLU A 204 0.72 -9.88 -14.22
CA GLU A 204 1.36 -11.16 -13.92
C GLU A 204 1.95 -11.23 -12.50
N PRO A 205 2.80 -10.29 -12.03
CA PRO A 205 3.35 -10.35 -10.66
C PRO A 205 2.27 -10.24 -9.57
N GLN A 206 1.19 -9.48 -9.81
CA GLN A 206 0.11 -9.38 -8.83
C GLN A 206 -0.71 -10.67 -8.79
N ARG A 207 -0.97 -11.31 -9.94
CA ARG A 207 -1.63 -12.63 -10.01
C ARG A 207 -0.80 -13.73 -9.35
N GLU A 208 0.51 -13.76 -9.59
CA GLU A 208 1.41 -14.70 -8.92
C GLU A 208 1.34 -14.60 -7.39
N LYS A 209 1.30 -13.36 -6.83
CA LYS A 209 1.12 -13.16 -5.39
C LYS A 209 -0.24 -13.66 -4.92
N ILE A 210 -1.31 -13.34 -5.65
CA ILE A 210 -2.68 -13.75 -5.33
C ILE A 210 -2.77 -15.28 -5.25
N ASP A 211 -2.21 -15.97 -6.24
CA ASP A 211 -2.21 -17.43 -6.33
C ASP A 211 -1.33 -18.04 -5.23
N ARG A 212 -0.10 -17.54 -5.06
CA ARG A 212 0.87 -18.04 -4.08
C ARG A 212 0.33 -18.01 -2.65
N PHE A 213 -0.46 -16.99 -2.29
CA PHE A 213 -1.01 -16.84 -0.94
C PHE A 213 -2.48 -17.25 -0.83
N GLY A 214 -3.07 -17.83 -1.89
CA GLY A 214 -4.45 -18.31 -1.89
C GLY A 214 -5.46 -17.21 -1.59
N LEU A 215 -5.26 -16.01 -2.14
CA LEU A 215 -6.09 -14.84 -1.88
C LEU A 215 -7.36 -14.83 -2.74
N GLU A 216 -7.32 -15.37 -3.96
CA GLU A 216 -8.46 -15.36 -4.90
C GLU A 216 -9.78 -15.79 -4.24
N PRO A 217 -9.85 -16.92 -3.50
CA PRO A 217 -11.11 -17.38 -2.91
C PRO A 217 -11.63 -16.52 -1.76
N LEU A 218 -10.85 -15.54 -1.28
CA LEU A 218 -11.23 -14.62 -0.21
C LEU A 218 -11.90 -13.33 -0.71
N PHE A 219 -11.92 -13.08 -2.02
CA PHE A 219 -12.52 -11.87 -2.58
C PHE A 219 -13.68 -12.20 -3.51
N ASP A 220 -14.71 -11.36 -3.50
CA ASP A 220 -15.81 -11.38 -4.46
C ASP A 220 -15.43 -10.62 -5.75
N SER A 221 -14.48 -9.69 -5.67
CA SER A 221 -13.97 -8.89 -6.79
C SER A 221 -12.48 -8.65 -6.62
N ILE A 222 -11.70 -8.81 -7.69
CA ILE A 222 -10.27 -8.47 -7.71
C ILE A 222 -9.98 -7.60 -8.93
N LEU A 223 -9.42 -6.42 -8.69
CA LEU A 223 -9.01 -5.47 -9.73
C LEU A 223 -7.52 -5.21 -9.63
N ILE A 224 -6.83 -5.47 -10.75
CA ILE A 224 -5.40 -5.24 -10.91
C ILE A 224 -5.22 -4.16 -11.97
N GLU A 225 -4.45 -3.11 -11.66
CA GLU A 225 -4.21 -1.99 -12.58
C GLU A 225 -3.74 -2.45 -13.96
N GLY A 226 -2.82 -3.42 -14.05
CA GLY A 226 -2.34 -3.97 -15.31
C GLY A 226 -3.39 -4.71 -16.15
N GLU A 227 -4.49 -5.16 -15.55
CA GLU A 227 -5.61 -5.81 -16.25
C GLU A 227 -6.70 -4.80 -16.62
N PHE A 228 -6.98 -3.86 -15.70
CA PHE A 228 -8.02 -2.86 -15.86
C PHE A 228 -7.57 -1.66 -16.72
N GLY A 229 -6.27 -1.44 -16.83
CA GLY A 229 -5.63 -0.34 -17.56
C GLY A 229 -5.53 0.97 -16.78
N ILE A 230 -6.23 1.11 -15.66
CA ILE A 230 -6.18 2.29 -14.78
C ILE A 230 -6.13 1.81 -13.32
N GLY A 231 -5.31 2.45 -12.50
CA GLY A 231 -5.15 2.12 -11.08
C GLY A 231 -5.63 3.21 -10.12
N LYS A 232 -5.45 2.93 -8.83
CA LYS A 232 -5.62 3.91 -7.76
C LYS A 232 -4.66 5.10 -7.99
N PRO A 233 -5.07 6.36 -7.71
CA PRO A 233 -6.29 6.76 -7.00
C PRO A 233 -7.47 7.12 -7.92
N ASN A 234 -7.53 6.65 -9.17
CA ASN A 234 -8.62 7.01 -10.07
C ASN A 234 -9.97 6.50 -9.53
N ARG A 235 -10.99 7.36 -9.43
CA ARG A 235 -12.30 7.00 -8.86
C ARG A 235 -12.99 5.82 -9.57
N SER A 236 -12.77 5.67 -10.88
CA SER A 236 -13.43 4.63 -11.69
C SER A 236 -13.16 3.21 -11.19
N VAL A 237 -11.95 2.92 -10.69
CA VAL A 237 -11.61 1.58 -10.19
C VAL A 237 -12.40 1.22 -8.93
N PHE A 238 -12.62 2.21 -8.05
CA PHE A 238 -13.41 2.01 -6.84
C PHE A 238 -14.88 1.86 -7.19
N GLN A 239 -15.40 2.69 -8.10
CA GLN A 239 -16.80 2.61 -8.51
C GLN A 239 -17.10 1.25 -9.15
N HIS A 240 -16.25 0.80 -10.07
CA HIS A 240 -16.40 -0.50 -10.70
C HIS A 240 -16.41 -1.65 -9.68
N SER A 241 -15.49 -1.64 -8.71
CA SER A 241 -15.48 -2.67 -7.66
C SER A 241 -16.75 -2.64 -6.82
N LEU A 242 -17.25 -1.46 -6.43
CA LEU A 242 -18.50 -1.34 -5.67
C LEU A 242 -19.72 -1.82 -6.47
N ASP A 243 -19.78 -1.51 -7.76
CA ASP A 243 -20.88 -1.95 -8.64
C ASP A 243 -20.93 -3.49 -8.75
N VAL A 244 -19.77 -4.16 -8.75
CA VAL A 244 -19.68 -5.64 -8.73
C VAL A 244 -20.13 -6.22 -7.38
N LEU A 245 -19.91 -5.51 -6.28
CA LEU A 245 -20.19 -6.00 -4.92
C LEU A 245 -21.65 -5.78 -4.46
N GLY A 246 -22.38 -4.81 -5.05
CA GLY A 246 -23.78 -4.47 -4.72
C GLY A 246 -23.97 -3.58 -3.49
#